data_AF-A0A6N7H297-F1
#
_entry.id   AF-A0A6N7H297-F1
#
_cell.length_a   1.000
_cell.length_b   1.000
_cell.length_c   1.000
_cell.angle_alpha   90.00
_cell.angle_beta   90.00
_cell.angle_gamma   90.00
#
_symmetry.space_group_name_H-M   'P 1'
#
loop_
_entity.id
_entity.type
_entity.pdbx_description
1 polymer ?
#
loop_
_entity_poly.entity_id
_entity_poly.type
_entity_poly.pdbx_seq_one_letter_code
_entity_poly.pdbx_strand_id
1 'polypeptide(L)'
;MDTALPKTSVAEHLADTIIALDAGSLPAGVRRTCEDLLIDVAGLCVTVRDADYIKSSLAGWEDDGPCTAIGHARTMTAAGAAFVNGTAAHGEDFDDTFEGGPVHAGAVIVPAVLAACERHNPDGRAALIGIAAGVEIMCRLSLVAPMQAHKAGFHPTAIYGAMGAAAGVGAALGLNR
;
A
#
# COMPACT_ATOMS: atom_id res chain seq x y z
N MET A 1 1.76 -7.90 -39.18
CA MET A 1 1.88 -7.46 -37.79
C MET A 1 3.36 -7.48 -37.47
N ASP A 2 3.92 -6.35 -37.04
CA ASP A 2 5.30 -6.29 -36.59
C ASP A 2 5.43 -7.17 -35.33
N THR A 3 6.28 -8.20 -35.41
CA THR A 3 6.44 -9.23 -34.37
C THR A 3 7.62 -8.94 -33.44
N ALA A 4 8.29 -7.80 -33.62
CA ALA A 4 9.35 -7.38 -32.72
C ALA A 4 8.77 -7.04 -31.34
N LEU A 5 9.22 -7.74 -30.30
CA LEU A 5 8.90 -7.40 -28.92
C LEU A 5 9.42 -5.98 -28.60
N PRO A 6 8.73 -5.23 -27.72
CA PRO A 6 9.22 -3.93 -27.26
C PRO A 6 10.62 -4.08 -26.64
N LYS A 7 11.51 -3.13 -26.92
CA LYS A 7 12.85 -3.10 -26.30
C LYS A 7 12.80 -2.78 -24.79
N THR A 8 11.77 -2.07 -24.36
CA THR A 8 11.51 -1.72 -22.96
C THR A 8 10.18 -2.33 -22.55
N SER A 9 10.20 -3.11 -21.47
CA SER A 9 9.01 -3.75 -20.92
C SER A 9 8.08 -2.74 -20.24
N VAL A 10 6.82 -3.14 -20.03
CA VAL A 10 5.86 -2.32 -19.25
C VAL A 10 6.35 -2.13 -17.81
N ALA A 11 6.94 -3.16 -17.21
CA ALA A 11 7.49 -3.09 -15.85
C ALA A 11 8.60 -2.02 -15.75
N GLU A 12 9.48 -1.96 -16.74
CA GLU A 12 10.53 -0.95 -16.82
C GLU A 12 9.97 0.47 -16.97
N HIS A 13 8.96 0.68 -17.82
CA HIS A 13 8.30 1.99 -17.91
C HIS A 13 7.63 2.42 -16.61
N LEU A 14 7.01 1.48 -15.88
CA LEU A 14 6.42 1.76 -14.57
C LEU A 14 7.49 2.13 -13.54
N ALA A 15 8.60 1.38 -13.49
CA ALA A 15 9.73 1.67 -12.60
C ALA A 15 10.31 3.06 -12.88
N ASP A 16 10.57 3.38 -14.15
CA ASP A 16 11.10 4.70 -14.55
C ASP A 16 10.14 5.84 -14.16
N THR A 17 8.82 5.61 -14.26
CA THR A 17 7.80 6.58 -13.83
C THR A 17 7.81 6.78 -12.32
N ILE A 18 7.90 5.70 -11.54
CA ILE A 18 7.94 5.75 -10.07
C ILE A 18 9.18 6.51 -9.59
N ILE A 19 10.35 6.19 -10.16
CA ILE A 19 11.64 6.82 -9.82
C ILE A 19 11.62 8.33 -10.10
N ALA A 20 10.87 8.76 -11.13
CA ALA A 20 10.77 10.16 -11.51
C ALA A 20 9.79 11.00 -10.66
N LEU A 21 9.06 10.41 -9.70
CA LEU A 21 8.11 11.13 -8.86
C LEU A 21 8.83 12.06 -7.87
N ASP A 22 8.36 13.30 -7.78
CA ASP A 22 8.80 14.26 -6.75
C ASP A 22 7.62 14.73 -5.89
N ALA A 23 7.79 14.66 -4.56
CA ALA A 23 6.79 15.06 -3.57
C ALA A 23 6.39 16.55 -3.68
N GLY A 24 7.32 17.40 -4.16
CA GLY A 24 7.05 18.82 -4.38
C GLY A 24 6.17 19.09 -5.60
N SER A 25 6.17 18.17 -6.56
CA SER A 25 5.43 18.27 -7.82
C SER A 25 4.06 17.59 -7.81
N LEU A 26 3.73 16.83 -6.76
CA LEU A 26 2.44 16.14 -6.68
C LEU A 26 1.28 17.14 -6.70
N PRO A 27 0.25 16.91 -7.55
CA PRO A 27 -0.95 17.73 -7.53
C PRO A 27 -1.59 17.78 -6.15
N ALA A 28 -2.13 18.94 -5.76
CA ALA A 28 -2.72 19.13 -4.43
C ALA A 28 -3.83 18.10 -4.11
N GLY A 29 -4.60 17.70 -5.13
CA GLY A 29 -5.62 16.65 -4.98
C GLY A 29 -5.02 15.28 -4.63
N VAL A 30 -3.91 14.89 -5.27
CA VAL A 30 -3.22 13.62 -4.99
C VAL A 30 -2.66 13.62 -3.57
N ARG A 31 -2.03 14.73 -3.16
CA ARG A 31 -1.55 14.89 -1.78
C ARG A 31 -2.69 14.69 -0.79
N ARG A 32 -3.81 15.38 -1.00
CA ARG A 32 -4.98 15.29 -0.12
C ARG A 32 -5.52 13.87 -0.04
N THR A 33 -5.66 13.18 -1.17
CA THR A 33 -6.11 11.77 -1.17
C THR A 33 -5.17 10.88 -0.37
N CYS A 34 -3.85 11.05 -0.47
CA CYS A 34 -2.90 10.27 0.33
C CYS A 34 -3.03 10.55 1.83
N GLU A 35 -3.26 11.81 2.21
CA GLU A 35 -3.49 12.23 3.60
C GLU A 35 -4.82 11.65 4.13
N ASP A 36 -5.88 11.70 3.32
CA ASP A 36 -7.20 11.13 3.65
C ASP A 36 -7.11 9.60 3.84
N LEU A 37 -6.41 8.87 2.95
CA LEU A 37 -6.16 7.43 3.09
C LEU A 37 -5.40 7.08 4.36
N LEU A 38 -4.40 7.89 4.73
CA LEU A 38 -3.64 7.69 5.97
C LEU A 38 -4.55 7.84 7.20
N ILE A 39 -5.37 8.89 7.22
CA ILE A 39 -6.30 9.16 8.32
C ILE A 39 -7.33 8.04 8.43
N ASP A 40 -7.88 7.59 7.29
CA ASP A 40 -8.86 6.51 7.21
C ASP A 40 -8.30 5.19 7.78
N VAL A 41 -7.15 4.75 7.27
CA VAL A 41 -6.46 3.53 7.74
C VAL A 41 -6.15 3.60 9.23
N ALA A 42 -5.65 4.74 9.72
CA ALA A 42 -5.37 4.92 11.14
C ALA A 42 -6.66 4.82 11.98
N GLY A 43 -7.75 5.43 11.52
CA GLY A 43 -9.06 5.37 12.17
C GLY A 43 -9.61 3.94 12.26
N LEU A 44 -9.52 3.18 11.17
CA LEU A 44 -9.93 1.78 11.12
C LEU A 44 -9.10 0.94 12.10
N CYS A 45 -7.78 1.04 12.07
CA CYS A 45 -6.89 0.32 12.99
C CYS A 45 -7.25 0.58 14.46
N VAL A 46 -7.47 1.85 14.82
CA VAL A 46 -7.84 2.25 16.19
C VAL A 46 -9.23 1.72 16.58
N THR A 47 -10.16 1.65 15.64
CA THR A 47 -11.55 1.19 15.87
C THR A 47 -11.60 -0.29 16.20
N VAL A 48 -10.82 -1.11 15.48
CA VAL A 48 -10.88 -2.58 15.60
C VAL A 48 -9.80 -3.17 16.51
N ARG A 49 -9.02 -2.33 17.21
CA ARG A 49 -7.89 -2.77 18.07
C ARG A 49 -8.26 -3.87 19.08
N ASP A 50 -9.51 -3.90 19.54
CA ASP A 50 -9.99 -4.88 20.51
C ASP A 50 -10.72 -6.07 19.88
N ALA A 51 -10.78 -6.16 18.55
CA ALA A 51 -11.37 -7.27 17.82
C ALA A 51 -10.52 -8.55 17.94
N ASP A 52 -11.18 -9.72 17.97
CA ASP A 52 -10.51 -10.99 18.23
C ASP A 52 -9.52 -11.40 17.14
N TYR A 53 -9.78 -11.02 15.88
CA TYR A 53 -8.85 -11.26 14.78
C TYR A 53 -7.60 -10.39 14.91
N ILE A 54 -7.67 -9.17 15.45
CA ILE A 54 -6.50 -8.33 15.71
C ILE A 54 -5.68 -8.84 16.88
N LYS A 55 -6.33 -9.25 17.98
CA LYS A 55 -5.64 -9.91 19.09
C LYS A 55 -4.90 -11.16 18.61
N SER A 56 -5.53 -11.93 17.72
CA SER A 56 -4.95 -13.13 17.12
C SER A 56 -3.78 -12.80 16.17
N SER A 57 -3.92 -11.79 15.31
CA SER A 57 -2.83 -11.32 14.43
C SER A 57 -1.63 -10.81 15.21
N LEU A 58 -1.85 -10.10 16.32
CA LEU A 58 -0.79 -9.68 17.24
C LEU A 58 -0.13 -10.89 17.91
N ALA A 59 -0.91 -11.79 18.50
CA ALA A 59 -0.39 -12.96 19.22
C ALA A 59 0.35 -13.94 18.29
N GLY A 60 -0.07 -14.03 17.03
CA GLY A 60 0.54 -14.92 16.03
C GLY A 60 1.86 -14.42 15.45
N TRP A 61 2.29 -13.20 15.78
CA TRP A 61 3.54 -12.64 15.32
C TRP A 61 4.55 -12.54 16.47
N GLU A 62 5.64 -13.30 16.36
CA GLU A 62 6.60 -13.46 17.46
C GLU A 62 7.62 -12.31 17.53
N ASP A 63 8.08 -11.82 16.38
CA ASP A 63 9.19 -10.86 16.32
C ASP A 63 8.78 -9.42 16.64
N ASP A 64 9.47 -8.83 17.61
CA ASP A 64 9.39 -7.39 17.90
C ASP A 64 10.31 -6.57 16.99
N GLY A 65 10.09 -5.26 16.93
CA GLY A 65 10.87 -4.34 16.11
C GLY A 65 10.48 -2.88 16.33
N PRO A 66 10.98 -1.94 15.51
CA PRO A 66 10.78 -0.50 15.73
C PRO A 66 9.45 0.04 15.18
N CYS A 67 8.64 -0.77 14.50
CA CYS A 67 7.48 -0.31 13.76
C CYS A 67 6.18 -0.44 14.58
N THR A 68 5.26 0.48 14.39
CA THR A 68 4.04 0.63 15.19
C THR A 68 2.93 -0.29 14.70
N ALA A 69 2.35 -1.07 15.61
CA ALA A 69 0.99 -1.59 15.43
C ALA A 69 0.00 -0.50 15.85
N ILE A 70 -0.71 0.12 14.90
CA ILE A 70 -1.55 1.29 15.15
C ILE A 70 -2.68 0.90 16.12
N GLY A 71 -2.85 1.70 17.18
CA GLY A 71 -3.82 1.42 18.24
C GLY A 71 -3.29 0.54 19.37
N HIS A 72 -2.02 0.14 19.34
CA HIS A 72 -1.39 -0.71 20.34
C HIS A 72 -0.08 -0.12 20.88
N ALA A 73 0.27 -0.51 22.12
CA ALA A 73 1.56 -0.16 22.72
C ALA A 73 2.72 -1.03 22.20
N ARG A 74 2.41 -2.17 21.56
CA ARG A 74 3.41 -3.10 21.03
C ARG A 74 4.01 -2.55 19.74
N THR A 75 5.31 -2.70 19.59
CA THR A 75 6.03 -2.47 18.33
C THR A 75 6.54 -3.79 17.77
N MET A 76 6.72 -3.84 16.45
CA MET A 76 6.92 -5.07 15.68
C MET A 76 7.94 -4.84 14.57
N THR A 77 8.37 -5.91 13.91
CA THR A 77 9.12 -5.77 12.66
C THR A 77 8.26 -5.06 11.61
N ALA A 78 8.88 -4.48 10.58
CA ALA A 78 8.13 -3.80 9.52
C ALA A 78 7.10 -4.72 8.85
N ALA A 79 7.43 -6.00 8.66
CA ALA A 79 6.49 -6.98 8.12
C ALA A 79 5.31 -7.25 9.07
N GLY A 80 5.58 -7.35 10.38
CA GLY A 80 4.54 -7.56 11.39
C GLY A 80 3.61 -6.36 11.54
N ALA A 81 4.17 -5.16 11.59
CA ALA A 81 3.38 -3.92 11.64
C ALA A 81 2.52 -3.75 10.38
N ALA A 82 3.08 -3.97 9.18
CA ALA A 82 2.31 -3.91 7.94
C ALA A 82 1.19 -4.97 7.90
N PHE A 83 1.47 -6.20 8.35
CA PHE A 83 0.50 -7.28 8.43
C PHE A 83 -0.66 -6.96 9.39
N VAL A 84 -0.36 -6.56 10.62
CA VAL A 84 -1.39 -6.23 11.63
C VAL A 84 -2.21 -5.02 11.20
N ASN A 85 -1.56 -3.94 10.79
CA ASN A 85 -2.26 -2.71 10.39
C ASN A 85 -3.07 -2.92 9.11
N GLY A 86 -2.58 -3.69 8.13
CA GLY A 86 -3.36 -4.04 6.93
C GLY A 86 -4.55 -4.94 7.24
N THR A 87 -4.38 -5.90 8.15
CA THR A 87 -5.50 -6.72 8.63
C THR A 87 -6.54 -5.87 9.35
N ALA A 88 -6.11 -4.90 10.16
CA ALA A 88 -7.00 -4.00 10.89
C ALA A 88 -7.73 -3.01 9.97
N ALA A 89 -7.05 -2.51 8.94
CA ALA A 89 -7.65 -1.63 7.95
C ALA A 89 -8.76 -2.33 7.16
N HIS A 90 -8.54 -3.58 6.72
CA HIS A 90 -9.50 -4.29 5.86
C HIS A 90 -10.52 -5.15 6.64
N GLY A 91 -10.32 -5.36 7.94
CA GLY A 91 -11.01 -6.41 8.70
C GLY A 91 -12.53 -6.30 8.80
N GLU A 92 -13.08 -5.08 8.72
CA GLU A 92 -14.53 -4.82 8.75
C GLU A 92 -15.11 -4.47 7.38
N ASP A 93 -14.31 -4.55 6.30
CA ASP A 93 -14.70 -4.17 4.93
C ASP A 93 -15.28 -2.73 4.86
N PHE A 94 -14.67 -1.82 5.62
CA PHE A 94 -15.08 -0.42 5.79
C PHE A 94 -14.05 0.59 5.26
N ASP A 95 -13.02 0.09 4.60
CA ASP A 95 -11.92 0.83 3.99
C ASP A 95 -12.28 1.46 2.64
N ASP A 96 -11.33 2.22 2.09
CA ASP A 96 -11.47 2.90 0.80
C ASP A 96 -11.78 1.94 -0.36
N THR A 97 -12.39 2.45 -1.42
CA THR A 97 -12.62 1.68 -2.66
C THR A 97 -12.32 2.55 -3.88
N PHE A 98 -11.51 2.02 -4.80
CA PHE A 98 -11.38 2.58 -6.14
C PHE A 98 -12.44 2.00 -7.08
N GLU A 99 -13.39 2.84 -7.49
CA GLU A 99 -14.45 2.45 -8.43
C GLU A 99 -13.93 2.30 -9.87
N GLY A 100 -14.46 1.32 -10.63
CA GLY A 100 -14.04 0.98 -12.00
C GLY A 100 -13.20 -0.30 -12.11
N GLY A 101 -12.61 -0.72 -10.99
CA GLY A 101 -11.99 -2.03 -10.78
C GLY A 101 -11.75 -2.21 -9.29
N PRO A 102 -12.75 -2.70 -8.52
CA PRO A 102 -12.77 -2.59 -7.07
C PRO A 102 -11.49 -3.15 -6.45
N VAL A 103 -10.75 -2.24 -5.81
CA VAL A 103 -9.54 -2.50 -5.04
C VAL A 103 -9.53 -1.56 -3.84
N HIS A 104 -9.01 -2.05 -2.72
CA HIS A 104 -8.88 -1.29 -1.47
C HIS A 104 -7.40 -0.91 -1.28
N ALA A 105 -7.04 0.29 -1.72
CA ALA A 105 -5.63 0.65 -1.87
C ALA A 105 -5.02 1.11 -0.55
N GLY A 106 -5.75 1.90 0.23
CA GLY A 106 -5.31 2.38 1.54
C GLY A 106 -4.92 1.23 2.46
N ALA A 107 -5.78 0.22 2.58
CA ALA A 107 -5.57 -0.92 3.47
C ALA A 107 -4.32 -1.76 3.17
N VAL A 108 -3.76 -1.69 1.97
CA VAL A 108 -2.53 -2.40 1.60
C VAL A 108 -1.32 -1.46 1.60
N ILE A 109 -1.44 -0.31 0.94
CA ILE A 109 -0.31 0.57 0.66
C ILE A 109 0.13 1.34 1.90
N VAL A 110 -0.82 1.92 2.65
CA VAL A 110 -0.50 2.77 3.80
C VAL A 110 0.24 1.98 4.89
N PRO A 111 -0.23 0.80 5.34
CA PRO A 111 0.49 -0.02 6.31
C PRO A 111 1.91 -0.37 5.88
N ALA A 112 2.10 -0.79 4.62
CA ALA A 112 3.39 -1.20 4.09
C ALA A 112 4.38 -0.02 4.05
N VAL A 113 3.94 1.13 3.54
CA VAL A 113 4.77 2.33 3.42
C VAL A 113 5.14 2.89 4.79
N LEU A 114 4.17 2.99 5.71
CA LEU A 114 4.44 3.50 7.06
C LEU A 114 5.43 2.60 7.81
N ALA A 115 5.23 1.28 7.78
CA ALA A 115 6.14 0.35 8.44
C ALA A 115 7.56 0.40 7.86
N ALA A 116 7.69 0.51 6.53
CA ALA A 116 9.00 0.71 5.90
C ALA A 116 9.64 2.04 6.30
N CYS A 117 8.87 3.13 6.34
CA CYS A 117 9.36 4.43 6.75
C CYS A 117 9.78 4.45 8.22
N GLU A 118 9.02 3.86 9.14
CA GLU A 118 9.44 3.75 10.54
C GLU A 118 10.74 2.95 10.70
N ARG A 119 10.91 1.89 9.91
CA ARG A 119 12.13 1.05 9.95
C ARG A 119 13.36 1.79 9.43
N HIS A 120 13.22 2.50 8.32
CA HIS A 120 14.36 3.10 7.59
C HIS A 120 14.51 4.60 7.85
N ASN A 121 13.58 5.20 8.58
CA ASN A 121 13.52 6.60 9.00
C ASN A 121 13.79 7.63 7.87
N PRO A 122 13.13 7.53 6.70
CA PRO A 122 13.08 8.65 5.77
C PRO A 122 12.15 9.75 6.31
N ASP A 123 12.03 10.87 5.60
CA ASP A 123 11.11 11.94 6.00
C ASP A 123 9.65 11.64 5.59
N GLY A 124 8.71 12.46 6.08
CA GLY A 124 7.29 12.32 5.74
C GLY A 124 6.97 12.58 4.25
N ARG A 125 7.86 13.24 3.50
CA ARG A 125 7.67 13.44 2.05
C ARG A 125 7.89 12.12 1.31
N ALA A 126 8.81 11.30 1.80
CA ALA A 126 9.05 9.96 1.28
C ALA A 126 7.82 9.05 1.47
N ALA A 127 7.19 9.08 2.65
CA ALA A 127 5.95 8.34 2.90
C ALA A 127 4.83 8.79 1.95
N LEU A 128 4.67 10.10 1.73
CA LEU A 128 3.69 10.64 0.78
C LEU A 128 3.93 10.11 -0.65
N ILE A 129 5.19 10.10 -1.10
CA ILE A 129 5.55 9.57 -2.42
C ILE A 129 5.27 8.07 -2.51
N GLY A 130 5.60 7.32 -1.46
CA GLY A 130 5.31 5.88 -1.42
C GLY A 130 3.82 5.58 -1.52
N ILE A 131 2.99 6.30 -0.77
CA ILE A 131 1.53 6.13 -0.83
C ILE A 131 1.02 6.47 -2.23
N ALA A 132 1.40 7.63 -2.78
CA ALA A 132 0.97 8.05 -4.12
C ALA A 132 1.39 7.05 -5.21
N ALA A 133 2.64 6.59 -5.20
CA ALA A 133 3.16 5.63 -6.16
C ALA A 133 2.46 4.28 -6.06
N GLY A 134 2.29 3.76 -4.83
CA GLY A 134 1.66 2.46 -4.62
C GLY A 134 0.18 2.45 -5.03
N VAL A 135 -0.57 3.49 -4.67
CA VAL A 135 -1.98 3.66 -5.07
C VAL A 135 -2.10 3.77 -6.58
N GLU A 136 -1.27 4.60 -7.24
CA GLU A 136 -1.30 4.73 -8.69
C GLU A 136 -1.05 3.39 -9.39
N ILE A 137 -0.05 2.62 -8.95
CA ILE A 137 0.25 1.31 -9.55
C ILE A 137 -0.90 0.33 -9.36
N MET A 138 -1.44 0.23 -8.14
CA MET A 138 -2.54 -0.68 -7.84
C MET A 138 -3.80 -0.36 -8.67
N CYS A 139 -4.21 0.91 -8.71
CA CYS A 139 -5.38 1.35 -9.48
C CYS A 139 -5.13 1.21 -10.99
N ARG A 140 -3.93 1.55 -11.48
CA ARG A 140 -3.61 1.41 -12.90
C ARG A 140 -3.63 -0.05 -13.35
N LEU A 141 -3.16 -0.98 -12.51
CA LEU A 141 -3.25 -2.43 -12.78
C LEU A 141 -4.70 -2.94 -12.79
N SER A 142 -5.57 -2.44 -11.90
CA SER A 142 -6.98 -2.85 -11.87
C SER A 142 -7.75 -2.43 -13.14
N LEU A 143 -7.30 -1.35 -13.79
CA LEU A 143 -7.86 -0.85 -15.05
C LEU A 143 -7.40 -1.60 -16.31
N VAL A 144 -6.28 -2.35 -16.27
CA VAL A 144 -5.76 -3.08 -17.44
C VAL A 144 -6.74 -4.18 -17.89
N ALA A 145 -7.37 -4.86 -16.94
CA ALA A 145 -8.30 -5.95 -17.20
C ALA A 145 -9.53 -5.84 -16.28
N PRO A 146 -10.44 -4.87 -16.52
CA PRO A 146 -11.51 -4.55 -15.59
C PRO A 146 -12.38 -5.75 -15.27
N MET A 147 -12.56 -6.01 -13.97
CA MET A 147 -13.33 -7.13 -13.40
C MET A 147 -12.84 -8.54 -13.78
N GLN A 148 -11.73 -8.69 -14.51
CA GLN A 148 -11.28 -10.02 -14.95
C GLN A 148 -10.72 -10.86 -13.80
N ALA A 149 -10.00 -10.26 -12.86
CA ALA A 149 -9.53 -10.96 -11.66
C ALA A 149 -10.71 -11.50 -10.83
N HIS A 150 -11.73 -10.67 -10.60
CA HIS A 150 -12.98 -11.11 -9.95
C HIS A 150 -13.66 -12.27 -10.72
N LYS A 151 -13.80 -12.15 -12.05
CA LYS A 151 -14.40 -13.20 -12.89
C LYS A 151 -13.60 -14.51 -12.88
N ALA A 152 -12.29 -14.43 -12.66
CA ALA A 152 -11.41 -15.58 -12.51
C ALA A 152 -11.38 -16.14 -11.07
N GLY A 153 -12.16 -15.58 -10.14
CA GLY A 153 -12.27 -16.04 -8.75
C GLY A 153 -11.19 -15.51 -7.81
N PHE A 154 -10.39 -14.53 -8.24
CA PHE A 154 -9.38 -13.91 -7.41
C PHE A 154 -9.87 -12.60 -6.78
N HIS A 155 -9.35 -12.30 -5.59
CA HIS A 155 -9.53 -10.99 -4.96
C HIS A 155 -8.46 -10.00 -5.47
N PRO A 156 -8.83 -8.96 -6.24
CA PRO A 156 -7.86 -8.08 -6.89
C PRO A 156 -6.98 -7.28 -5.92
N THR A 157 -7.52 -6.93 -4.76
CA THR A 157 -6.79 -6.23 -3.69
C THR A 157 -5.55 -7.00 -3.27
N ALA A 158 -5.65 -8.33 -3.11
CA ALA A 158 -4.52 -9.16 -2.74
C ALA A 158 -3.48 -9.28 -3.88
N ILE A 159 -3.92 -9.35 -5.13
CA ILE A 159 -3.03 -9.51 -6.28
C ILE A 159 -2.31 -8.20 -6.60
N TYR A 160 -3.08 -7.14 -6.84
CA TYR A 160 -2.55 -5.85 -7.28
C TYR A 160 -1.94 -5.07 -6.11
N GLY A 161 -2.47 -5.24 -4.90
CA GLY A 161 -1.95 -4.60 -3.71
C GLY A 161 -0.54 -5.03 -3.35
N ALA A 162 -0.17 -6.30 -3.56
CA ALA A 162 1.21 -6.74 -3.35
C ALA A 162 2.21 -6.00 -4.26
N MET A 163 1.86 -5.83 -5.54
CA MET A 163 2.68 -5.09 -6.50
C MET A 163 2.69 -3.59 -6.19
N GLY A 164 1.54 -3.01 -5.82
CA GLY A 164 1.44 -1.63 -5.39
C GLY A 164 2.26 -1.34 -4.14
N ALA A 165 2.22 -2.21 -3.13
CA ALA A 165 2.97 -2.05 -1.89
C ALA A 165 4.47 -2.12 -2.14
N ALA A 166 4.93 -3.05 -2.98
CA ALA A 166 6.32 -3.13 -3.40
C ALA A 166 6.77 -1.85 -4.12
N ALA A 167 5.96 -1.34 -5.05
CA ALA A 167 6.23 -0.08 -5.74
C ALA A 167 6.26 1.12 -4.79
N GLY A 168 5.29 1.23 -3.88
CA GLY A 168 5.19 2.32 -2.91
C GLY A 168 6.33 2.32 -1.90
N VAL A 169 6.69 1.16 -1.35
CA VAL A 169 7.85 1.02 -0.46
C VAL A 169 9.14 1.33 -1.21
N GLY A 170 9.30 0.83 -2.44
CA GLY A 170 10.46 1.13 -3.27
C GLY A 170 10.62 2.63 -3.54
N ALA A 171 9.52 3.32 -3.82
CA ALA A 171 9.50 4.77 -4.01
C ALA A 171 9.84 5.52 -2.72
N ALA A 172 9.24 5.15 -1.59
CA ALA A 172 9.52 5.77 -0.29
C ALA A 172 10.98 5.60 0.15
N LEU A 173 11.62 4.47 -0.20
CA LEU A 173 13.01 4.21 0.15
C LEU A 173 14.01 4.73 -0.91
N GLY A 174 13.53 5.32 -2.01
CA GLY A 174 14.39 5.82 -3.09
C GLY A 174 15.20 4.72 -3.78
N LEU A 175 14.61 3.53 -3.96
CA LEU A 175 15.26 2.43 -4.66
C LEU A 175 15.44 2.74 -6.15
N ASN A 176 16.46 2.13 -6.76
CA ASN A 176 16.74 2.23 -8.19
C ASN A 176 16.16 1.04 -8.95
N ARG A 177 16.26 1.15 -10.29
CA ARG A 177 15.71 0.21 -11.27
C ARG A 177 16.40 -1.15 -11.27
#